data_AF-A0A3M1SKA1-F1
#
_entry.id   AF-A0A3M1SKA1-F1
#
_cell.length_a   1.000
_cell.length_b   1.000
_cell.length_c   1.000
_cell.angle_alpha   90.00
_cell.angle_beta   90.00
_cell.angle_gamma   90.00
#
_symmetry.space_group_name_H-M   'P 1'
#
loop_
_entity.id
_entity.type
_entity.pdbx_description
1 polymer ?
#
loop_
_entity_poly.entity_id
_entity_poly.type
_entity_poly.pdbx_seq_one_letter_code
_entity_poly.pdbx_strand_id
1 'polypeptide(L)' 'MDNENMAVKEILKTKIEDKNAVIGVIGLGYVGLPLIIEFCSAGFRAIGFEVDD' A
#
# COMPACT_ATOMS: atom_id res chain seq x y z
N MET A 1 9.76 -12.24 -21.56
CA MET A 1 8.83 -11.25 -20.98
C MET A 1 7.84 -11.90 -19.99
N ASP A 2 7.35 -13.12 -20.21
CA ASP A 2 6.38 -13.74 -19.29
C ASP A 2 6.95 -14.17 -17.92
N ASN A 3 8.21 -14.61 -17.88
CA ASN A 3 8.88 -15.03 -16.64
C ASN A 3 9.15 -13.86 -15.67
N GLU A 4 9.47 -12.67 -16.17
CA GLU A 4 9.69 -11.49 -15.32
C GLU A 4 8.39 -11.03 -14.66
N ASN A 5 7.28 -11.04 -15.40
CA ASN A 5 5.97 -10.70 -14.87
C ASN A 5 5.52 -11.69 -13.78
N MET A 6 5.81 -12.98 -13.95
CA MET A 6 5.57 -13.98 -12.91
C MET A 6 6.40 -13.70 -11.65
N ALA A 7 7.69 -13.35 -11.81
CA ALA A 7 8.56 -13.02 -10.68
C ALA A 7 8.07 -11.77 -9.91
N VAL A 8 7.71 -10.69 -10.61
CA VAL A 8 7.20 -9.46 -9.99
C VAL A 8 5.88 -9.71 -9.24
N LYS A 9 4.97 -10.49 -9.83
CA LYS A 9 3.72 -10.88 -9.19
C LYS A 9 3.95 -11.59 -7.86
N GLU A 10 4.81 -12.61 -7.84
CA GLU A 10 5.08 -13.36 -6.61
C GLU A 10 5.76 -12.48 -5.56
N ILE A 11 6.69 -11.60 -5.95
CA ILE A 11 7.31 -10.63 -5.03
C ILE A 11 6.26 -9.72 -4.37
N LEU A 12 5.32 -9.17 -5.15
CA LEU A 12 4.27 -8.31 -4.62
C LEU A 12 3.32 -9.07 -3.71
N LYS A 13 2.94 -10.29 -4.12
CA LYS A 13 2.08 -11.16 -3.32
C LYS A 13 2.69 -11.46 -1.96
N THR A 14 3.95 -11.91 -1.92
CA THR A 14 4.66 -12.17 -0.65
C THR A 14 4.73 -10.92 0.22
N LYS A 15 5.02 -9.74 -0.35
CA LYS A 15 5.05 -8.49 0.43
C LYS A 15 3.71 -8.13 1.06
N ILE A 16 2.59 -8.42 0.39
CA ILE A 16 1.25 -8.17 0.93
C ILE A 16 0.92 -9.19 2.01
N GLU A 17 1.16 -10.47 1.76
CA GLU A 17 0.91 -11.57 2.72
C GLU A 17 1.71 -11.38 4.02
N ASP A 18 2.98 -11.00 3.91
CA ASP A 18 3.86 -10.78 5.06
C ASP A 18 3.73 -9.36 5.66
N LYS A 19 2.83 -8.52 5.16
CA LYS A 19 2.64 -7.12 5.57
C LYS A 19 3.89 -6.23 5.46
N ASN A 20 4.85 -6.63 4.64
CA ASN A 20 6.08 -5.89 4.34
C ASN A 20 5.90 -4.86 3.20
N ALA A 21 4.76 -4.90 2.51
CA ALA A 21 4.38 -3.85 1.57
C ALA A 21 4.19 -2.51 2.30
N VAL A 22 4.66 -1.42 1.68
CA VAL A 22 4.37 -0.07 2.14
C VAL A 22 3.18 0.47 1.34
N ILE A 23 2.12 0.87 2.03
CA ILE A 23 0.90 1.38 1.40
C ILE A 23 1.02 2.89 1.22
N GLY A 24 0.83 3.39 0.00
CA GLY A 24 0.70 4.82 -0.27
C GLY A 24 -0.78 5.19 -0.43
N VAL A 25 -1.27 6.16 0.32
CA VAL A 25 -2.62 6.71 0.17
C VAL A 25 -2.50 8.15 -0.32
N ILE A 26 -3.06 8.46 -1.50
CA ILE A 26 -3.05 9.80 -2.10
C ILE A 26 -4.41 10.45 -1.88
N GLY A 27 -4.41 11.65 -1.29
CA GLY A 27 -5.58 12.35 -0.77
C GLY A 27 -5.96 11.82 0.61
N LEU A 28 -5.92 12.67 1.63
CA LEU A 28 -6.25 12.37 3.04
C LEU A 28 -7.54 13.06 3.50
N GLY A 29 -8.44 13.33 2.56
CA GLY A 29 -9.80 13.76 2.86
C GLY A 29 -10.65 12.66 3.52
N TYR A 30 -11.97 12.83 3.47
CA TYR A 30 -12.93 11.96 4.15
C TYR A 30 -12.77 10.46 3.91
N VAL A 31 -12.29 10.04 2.73
CA VAL A 31 -12.06 8.62 2.40
C VAL A 31 -10.64 8.18 2.71
N GLY A 32 -9.65 9.00 2.37
CA GLY A 32 -8.25 8.62 2.49
C GLY A 32 -7.78 8.52 3.93
N LEU A 33 -8.27 9.39 4.82
CA LEU A 33 -7.90 9.37 6.23
C LEU A 33 -8.38 8.10 6.96
N PRO A 34 -9.66 7.67 6.89
CA PRO A 34 -10.04 6.39 7.49
C PRO A 34 -9.38 5.20 6.78
N LEU A 35 -9.14 5.26 5.47
CA LEU A 35 -8.48 4.19 4.73
C LEU A 35 -7.03 3.94 5.20
N ILE A 36 -6.25 5.01 5.40
CA ILE A 36 -4.86 4.86 5.87
C ILE A 36 -4.80 4.33 7.31
N ILE A 37 -5.75 4.74 8.16
CA ILE A 37 -5.89 4.22 9.53
C ILE A 37 -6.17 2.73 9.51
N GLU A 38 -7.03 2.26 8.60
CA GLU A 38 -7.35 0.84 8.45
C GLU A 38 -6.12 0.02 8.05
N PHE A 39 -5.30 0.50 7.09
CA PHE A 39 -4.06 -0.18 6.72
C PHE A 39 -3.04 -0.23 7.86
N CYS A 40 -2.90 0.85 8.62
CA CYS A 40 -2.08 0.87 9.84
C CYS A 40 -2.59 -0.13 10.88
N SER A 41 -3.91 -0.18 11.10
CA SER A 41 -4.57 -1.08 12.06
C SER A 41 -4.44 -2.54 11.64
N ALA A 42 -4.44 -2.81 10.33
CA ALA A 42 -4.16 -4.11 9.74
C ALA A 42 -2.68 -4.51 9.84
N GLY A 43 -1.79 -3.65 10.32
CA GLY A 43 -0.38 -3.92 10.57
C GLY A 43 0.56 -3.60 9.41
N PHE A 44 0.09 -2.87 8.40
CA PHE A 44 0.95 -2.37 7.33
C PHE A 44 1.62 -1.05 7.72
N ARG A 45 2.79 -0.79 7.15
CA ARG A 45 3.33 0.58 7.10
C ARG A 45 2.61 1.34 6.01
N ALA A 46 2.00 2.47 6.35
CA ALA A 46 1.32 3.32 5.37
C ALA A 46 1.86 4.76 5.39
N ILE A 47 1.86 5.40 4.22
CA ILE A 47 2.30 6.77 3.99
C ILE A 47 1.16 7.51 3.30
N GLY A 48 0.72 8.61 3.90
CA GLY A 48 -0.30 9.48 3.34
C GLY A 48 0.33 10.64 2.56
N PHE A 49 -0.21 10.94 1.39
CA PHE A 49 0.14 12.08 0.58
C PHE A 49 -1.08 12.98 0.46
N GLU A 50 -0.96 14.22 0.88
CA GLU A 50 -1.95 15.27 0.61
C GLU A 50 -1.24 16.35 -0.21
N VAL A 51 -1.93 16.87 -1.22
CA VAL A 51 -1.40 17.99 -2.00
C VAL A 51 -1.88 19.28 -1.33
N ASP A 52 -0.95 20.18 -1.06
CA ASP A 52 -1.21 21.53 -0.59
C ASP A 52 -0.75 22.50 -1.69
N ASP A 53 -1.49 23.58 -1.93
CA ASP A 53 -1.21 24.57 -2.99
C ASP A 53 -0.16 25.60 -2.55
#